data_AF-A0AA35MFJ4-F1
#
_entry.id   AF-A0AA35MFJ4-F1
#
_cell.length_a   1.000
_cell.length_b   1.000
_cell.length_c   1.000
_cell.angle_alpha   90.00
_cell.angle_beta   90.00
_cell.angle_gamma   90.00
#
_symmetry.space_group_name_H-M   'P 1'
#
loop_
_entity.id
_entity.type
_entity.pdbx_description
1 polymer ?
#
loop_
_entity_poly.entity_id
_entity_poly.type
_entity_poly.pdbx_seq_one_letter_code
_entity_poly.pdbx_strand_id
1 'polypeptide(L)'
;MPPEPLYRYQSSLEGILDFLCEAAVRLFIRLIDCFDTLPADRNDDYNRVKLVRLTYEYACTDESKGNFLRVFFDSVGIVNTFDGEEVDLANADQRVLLYTSILNFADYLFENFFLLCRINFLPTYACFY
;
A
#
# COMPACT_ATOMS: atom_id res chain seq x y z
N MET A 1 -41.93 27.63 25.95
CA MET A 1 -40.92 26.55 25.97
C MET A 1 -39.93 26.85 24.84
N PRO A 2 -38.65 27.14 25.12
CA PRO A 2 -37.66 27.26 24.06
C PRO A 2 -37.26 25.84 23.59
N PRO A 3 -36.95 25.65 22.30
CA PRO A 3 -36.50 24.35 21.80
C PRO A 3 -35.08 24.07 22.30
N GLU A 4 -34.84 22.83 22.74
CA GLU A 4 -33.52 22.36 23.17
C GLU A 4 -32.49 22.49 22.03
N PRO A 5 -31.25 22.90 22.34
CA PRO A 5 -30.18 22.89 21.38
C PRO A 5 -29.78 21.43 21.12
N LEU A 6 -30.09 20.92 19.92
CA LEU A 6 -29.58 19.64 19.45
C LEU A 6 -28.05 19.69 19.46
N TYR A 7 -27.48 19.01 20.45
CA TYR A 7 -26.05 18.79 20.61
C TYR A 7 -25.46 18.37 19.25
N ARG A 8 -24.53 19.20 18.77
CA ARG A 8 -23.63 18.90 17.64
C ARG A 8 -22.97 17.54 17.87
N TYR A 9 -23.54 16.49 17.27
CA TYR A 9 -22.93 15.17 17.16
C TYR A 9 -22.21 15.01 15.81
N GLN A 10 -21.66 16.10 15.27
CA GLN A 10 -20.96 16.12 13.99
C GLN A 10 -19.43 16.15 14.11
N SER A 11 -18.86 15.94 15.30
CA SER A 11 -17.40 15.99 15.52
C SER A 11 -16.72 14.63 15.74
N SER A 12 -17.36 13.50 15.41
CA SER A 12 -16.80 12.17 15.76
C SER A 12 -16.42 11.26 14.58
N LEU A 13 -16.68 11.61 13.32
CA LEU A 13 -16.36 10.71 12.19
C LEU A 13 -14.99 10.98 11.57
N GLU A 14 -14.60 12.25 11.47
CA GLU A 14 -13.31 12.66 10.89
C GLU A 14 -12.13 12.13 11.72
N GLY A 15 -12.24 12.19 13.06
CA GLY A 15 -11.23 11.60 13.96
C GLY A 15 -11.16 10.06 13.92
N ILE A 16 -12.24 9.36 13.54
CA ILE A 16 -12.23 7.90 13.35
C ILE A 16 -11.55 7.57 12.01
N LEU A 17 -11.82 8.34 10.95
CA LEU A 17 -11.17 8.18 9.65
C LEU A 17 -9.65 8.47 9.72
N ASP A 18 -9.24 9.50 10.45
CA ASP A 18 -7.82 9.80 10.72
C ASP A 18 -7.15 8.68 11.52
N PHE A 19 -7.82 8.14 12.54
CA PHE A 19 -7.29 7.04 13.33
C PHE A 19 -7.10 5.75 12.52
N LEU A 20 -8.05 5.44 11.63
CA LEU A 20 -7.94 4.31 10.70
C LEU A 20 -6.81 4.53 9.69
N CYS A 21 -6.61 5.76 9.22
CA CYS A 21 -5.47 6.11 8.36
C CYS A 21 -4.13 5.93 9.08
N GLU A 22 -3.99 6.43 10.31
CA GLU A 22 -2.76 6.26 11.08
C GLU A 22 -2.44 4.78 11.36
N ALA A 23 -3.44 3.97 11.71
CA ALA A 23 -3.28 2.54 11.92
C ALA A 23 -2.82 1.84 10.63
N ALA A 24 -3.41 2.18 9.49
CA ALA A 24 -3.03 1.66 8.17
C ALA A 24 -1.58 2.00 7.80
N VAL A 25 -1.17 3.25 8.03
CA VAL A 25 0.21 3.69 7.80
C VAL A 25 1.19 2.92 8.68
N ARG A 26 0.90 2.80 9.99
CA ARG A 26 1.77 2.06 10.92
C ARG A 26 1.89 0.58 10.54
N LEU A 27 0.79 -0.06 10.16
CA LEU A 27 0.79 -1.45 9.73
C LEU A 27 1.59 -1.63 8.44
N PHE A 28 1.41 -0.73 7.47
CA PHE A 28 2.17 -0.73 6.22
C PHE A 28 3.68 -0.63 6.49
N ILE A 29 4.10 0.35 7.29
CA ILE A 29 5.52 0.53 7.65
C ILE A 29 6.07 -0.74 8.33
N ARG A 30 5.35 -1.29 9.32
CA ARG A 30 5.75 -2.55 9.99
C ARG A 30 5.92 -3.71 9.01
N LEU A 31 5.00 -3.87 8.06
CA LEU A 31 5.07 -4.92 7.04
C LEU A 31 6.29 -4.72 6.14
N ILE A 32 6.44 -3.53 5.57
CA ILE A 32 7.54 -3.22 4.66
C ILE A 32 8.89 -3.38 5.36
N ASP A 33 9.07 -2.83 6.57
CA ASP A 33 10.33 -2.94 7.31
C ASP A 33 10.68 -4.40 7.66
N CYS A 34 9.67 -5.23 7.96
CA CYS A 34 9.87 -6.66 8.22
C CYS A 34 10.47 -7.38 6.99
N PHE A 35 10.05 -7.00 5.78
CA PHE A 35 10.44 -7.66 4.55
C PHE A 35 11.58 -6.96 3.79
N ASP A 36 11.86 -5.68 4.04
CA ASP A 36 12.96 -4.93 3.40
C ASP A 36 14.35 -5.42 3.86
N THR A 37 14.41 -6.06 5.04
CA THR A 37 15.63 -6.70 5.55
C THR A 37 15.98 -8.02 4.87
N LEU A 38 15.05 -8.59 4.10
CA LEU A 38 15.32 -9.81 3.36
C LEU A 38 16.21 -9.48 2.15
N PRO A 39 17.23 -10.30 1.86
CA PRO A 39 18.02 -10.10 0.65
C PRO A 39 17.09 -10.12 -0.55
N ALA A 40 17.21 -9.11 -1.42
CA ALA A 40 16.50 -9.09 -2.69
C ALA A 40 16.73 -10.43 -3.40
N ASP A 41 15.67 -10.99 -3.98
CA ASP A 41 15.81 -12.26 -4.68
C ASP A 41 16.87 -12.08 -5.78
N ARG A 42 17.82 -13.01 -5.84
CA ARG A 42 19.03 -12.84 -6.66
C ARG A 42 18.73 -12.79 -8.17
N ASN A 43 17.49 -13.13 -8.55
CA ASN A 43 17.00 -13.15 -9.92
C ASN A 43 16.10 -11.96 -10.28
N ASP A 44 15.93 -10.97 -9.40
CA ASP A 44 15.06 -9.84 -9.70
C ASP A 44 15.80 -8.67 -10.33
N ASP A 45 15.24 -8.17 -11.44
CA ASP A 45 15.72 -6.95 -12.12
C ASP A 45 15.60 -5.68 -11.24
N TYR A 46 14.79 -5.74 -10.18
CA TYR A 46 14.54 -4.64 -9.26
C TYR A 46 14.13 -5.13 -7.86
N ASN A 47 14.36 -4.32 -6.83
CA ASN A 47 13.88 -4.65 -5.48
C ASN A 47 12.38 -4.35 -5.36
N ARG A 48 11.56 -5.40 -5.36
CA ARG A 48 10.08 -5.34 -5.27
C ARG A 48 9.57 -4.67 -4.00
N VAL A 49 10.06 -5.07 -2.82
CA VAL A 49 9.62 -4.48 -1.54
C VAL A 49 9.94 -2.99 -1.50
N LYS A 50 11.14 -2.63 -1.97
CA LYS A 50 11.56 -1.23 -2.07
C LYS A 50 10.72 -0.44 -3.08
N LEU A 51 10.31 -1.04 -4.20
CA LEU A 51 9.40 -0.40 -5.15
C LEU A 51 8.06 -0.04 -4.48
N VAL A 52 7.47 -0.97 -3.73
CA VAL A 52 6.21 -0.73 -2.99
C VAL A 52 6.39 0.41 -1.99
N ARG A 53 7.49 0.38 -1.21
CA ARG A 53 7.84 1.43 -0.24
C ARG A 53 7.93 2.80 -0.90
N LEU A 54 8.70 2.91 -1.98
CA LEU A 54 8.92 4.18 -2.68
C LEU A 54 7.64 4.67 -3.36
N THR A 55 6.81 3.79 -3.90
CA THR A 55 5.53 4.17 -4.52
C THR A 55 4.61 4.85 -3.50
N TYR A 56 4.56 4.34 -2.27
CA TYR A 56 3.85 4.99 -1.17
C TYR A 56 4.50 6.33 -0.75
N GLU A 57 5.81 6.36 -0.55
CA GLU A 57 6.52 7.55 -0.07
C GLU A 57 6.40 8.74 -1.02
N TYR A 58 6.49 8.47 -2.33
CA TYR A 58 6.42 9.48 -3.39
C TYR A 58 4.99 9.79 -3.87
N ALA A 59 3.96 9.16 -3.30
CA ALA A 59 2.58 9.58 -3.57
C ALA A 59 2.37 11.03 -3.10
N CYS A 60 1.92 11.90 -4.02
CA CYS A 60 1.98 13.35 -3.84
C CYS A 60 0.99 13.93 -2.82
N THR A 61 -0.15 13.27 -2.61
CA THR A 61 -1.23 13.78 -1.73
C THR A 61 -1.60 12.74 -0.69
N ASP A 62 -2.14 13.18 0.45
CA ASP A 62 -2.65 12.27 1.48
C ASP A 62 -3.79 11.38 0.93
N GLU A 63 -4.61 11.91 0.04
CA GLU A 63 -5.60 11.15 -0.71
C GLU A 63 -4.96 10.05 -1.57
N SER A 64 -3.87 10.35 -2.28
CA SER A 64 -3.14 9.36 -3.08
C SER A 64 -2.52 8.28 -2.18
N LYS A 65 -1.98 8.67 -1.03
CA LYS A 65 -1.45 7.74 -0.02
C LYS A 65 -2.53 6.86 0.57
N GLY A 66 -3.70 7.41 0.91
CA GLY A 66 -4.85 6.66 1.40
C GLY A 66 -5.36 5.66 0.37
N ASN A 67 -5.49 6.09 -0.90
CA ASN A 67 -5.88 5.20 -2.00
C ASN A 67 -4.84 4.09 -2.24
N PHE A 68 -3.55 4.43 -2.19
CA PHE A 68 -2.49 3.43 -2.27
C PHE A 68 -2.63 2.37 -1.17
N LEU A 69 -2.76 2.80 0.09
CA LEU A 69 -2.88 1.89 1.23
C LEU A 69 -4.10 0.98 1.09
N ARG A 70 -5.25 1.54 0.67
CA ARG A 70 -6.46 0.76 0.42
C ARG A 70 -6.22 -0.35 -0.61
N VAL A 71 -5.71 0.00 -1.79
CA VAL A 71 -5.45 -0.98 -2.86
C VAL A 71 -4.37 -2.00 -2.44
N PHE A 72 -3.34 -1.54 -1.71
CA PHE A 72 -2.31 -2.41 -1.16
C PHE A 72 -2.91 -3.46 -0.20
N PHE A 73 -3.66 -3.04 0.82
CA PHE A 73 -4.25 -3.98 1.79
C PHE A 73 -5.30 -4.90 1.17
N ASP A 74 -6.06 -4.41 0.19
CA ASP A 74 -6.96 -5.22 -0.65
C ASP A 74 -6.18 -6.30 -1.39
N SER A 75 -5.04 -5.95 -2.00
CA SER A 75 -4.22 -6.89 -2.77
C SER A 75 -3.51 -7.93 -1.91
N VAL A 76 -3.07 -7.56 -0.70
CA VAL A 76 -2.35 -8.45 0.23
C VAL A 76 -3.33 -9.32 1.04
N GLY A 77 -4.64 -9.06 0.94
CA GLY A 77 -5.68 -9.83 1.63
C GLY A 77 -5.81 -9.52 3.11
N ILE A 78 -5.43 -8.30 3.52
CA ILE A 78 -5.39 -7.84 4.92
C ILE A 78 -6.61 -6.96 5.28
N VAL A 79 -7.60 -6.86 4.40
CA VAL A 79 -8.74 -5.93 4.50
C VAL A 79 -9.46 -5.95 5.86
N ASN A 80 -9.50 -7.10 6.55
CA ASN A 80 -10.19 -7.26 7.83
C ASN A 80 -9.37 -6.89 9.09
N THR A 81 -8.08 -6.57 8.99
CA THR A 81 -7.27 -6.30 10.21
C THR A 81 -7.53 -4.94 10.84
N PHE A 82 -8.25 -4.06 10.13
CA PHE A 82 -8.72 -2.79 10.70
C PHE A 82 -9.83 -2.97 11.74
N ASP A 83 -10.45 -4.15 11.81
CA ASP A 83 -11.44 -4.54 12.84
C ASP A 83 -10.79 -5.12 14.12
N GLY A 84 -9.46 -5.02 14.25
CA GLY A 84 -8.74 -5.37 15.49
C GLY A 84 -8.10 -6.76 15.51
N GLU A 85 -8.16 -7.52 14.41
CA GLU A 85 -7.29 -8.69 14.24
C GLU A 85 -5.88 -8.24 13.85
N GLU A 86 -4.91 -8.38 14.76
CA GLU A 86 -3.53 -8.01 14.49
C GLU A 86 -2.88 -9.01 13.51
N VAL A 87 -2.19 -8.51 12.47
CA VAL A 87 -1.40 -9.36 11.59
C VAL A 87 -0.28 -10.04 12.39
N ASP A 88 -0.35 -11.37 12.55
CA ASP A 88 0.69 -12.13 13.22
C ASP A 88 1.91 -12.34 12.31
N LEU A 89 2.90 -11.47 12.49
CA LEU A 89 4.20 -11.57 11.80
C LEU A 89 5.15 -12.60 12.43
N ALA A 90 4.73 -13.35 13.47
CA ALA A 90 5.50 -14.46 14.03
C ALA A 90 5.18 -15.80 13.34
N ASN A 91 3.98 -15.93 12.76
CA ASN A 91 3.58 -17.13 12.03
C ASN A 91 4.32 -17.23 10.67
N ALA A 92 5.15 -18.26 10.51
CA ALA A 92 5.98 -18.44 9.32
C ALA A 92 5.16 -18.60 8.02
N ASP A 93 4.06 -19.36 8.05
CA ASP A 93 3.23 -19.60 6.87
C ASP A 93 2.52 -18.32 6.43
N GLN A 94 1.98 -17.57 7.40
CA GLN A 94 1.38 -16.27 7.15
C GLN A 94 2.40 -15.27 6.58
N ARG A 95 3.62 -15.25 7.11
CA ARG A 95 4.70 -14.39 6.58
C ARG A 95 5.04 -14.72 5.13
N VAL A 96 5.10 -16.00 4.75
CA VAL A 96 5.39 -16.41 3.37
C VAL A 96 4.28 -15.96 2.42
N LEU A 97 3.02 -16.12 2.83
CA LEU A 97 1.87 -15.65 2.05
C LEU A 97 1.89 -14.13 1.89
N LEU A 98 2.09 -13.40 2.98
CA LEU A 98 2.20 -11.94 2.97
C LEU A 98 3.34 -11.45 2.08
N TYR A 99 4.51 -12.04 2.21
CA TYR A 99 5.67 -11.69 1.39
C TYR A 99 5.37 -11.91 -0.09
N THR A 100 4.84 -13.09 -0.44
CA THR A 100 4.46 -13.42 -1.83
C THR A 100 3.45 -12.42 -2.39
N SER A 101 2.43 -12.05 -1.62
CA SER A 101 1.45 -11.06 -2.04
C SER A 101 2.05 -9.67 -2.24
N ILE A 102 3.01 -9.25 -1.39
CA ILE A 102 3.75 -7.99 -1.58
C ILE A 102 4.56 -8.01 -2.87
N LEU A 103 5.22 -9.12 -3.19
CA LEU A 103 5.96 -9.26 -4.46
C LEU A 103 5.01 -9.17 -5.66
N ASN A 104 3.88 -9.88 -5.62
CA ASN A 104 2.87 -9.83 -6.68
C ASN A 104 2.31 -8.41 -6.87
N PHE A 105 2.08 -7.67 -5.77
CA PHE A 105 1.65 -6.29 -5.84
C PHE A 105 2.72 -5.38 -6.46
N ALA A 106 4.00 -5.61 -6.15
CA ALA A 106 5.11 -4.90 -6.78
C ALA A 106 5.18 -5.16 -8.29
N ASP A 107 5.03 -6.41 -8.72
CA ASP A 107 4.97 -6.77 -10.13
C ASP A 107 3.78 -6.10 -10.82
N TYR A 108 2.60 -6.08 -10.18
CA TYR A 108 1.44 -5.34 -10.68
C TYR A 108 1.74 -3.84 -10.85
N LEU A 109 2.35 -3.20 -9.86
CA LEU A 109 2.75 -1.79 -9.96
C LEU A 109 3.72 -1.57 -11.12
N PHE A 110 4.75 -2.42 -11.22
CA PHE A 110 5.76 -2.34 -12.25
C PHE A 110 5.14 -2.49 -13.65
N GLU A 111 4.31 -3.50 -13.86
CA GLU A 111 3.68 -3.78 -15.15
C GLU A 111 2.68 -2.70 -15.59
N ASN A 112 1.87 -2.20 -14.66
CA ASN A 112 0.76 -1.30 -15.01
C ASN A 112 1.14 0.18 -15.00
N PHE A 113 2.11 0.60 -14.18
CA PHE A 113 2.46 2.01 -14.05
C PHE A 113 3.83 2.32 -14.64
N PHE A 114 4.82 1.44 -14.46
CA PHE A 114 6.20 1.73 -14.87
C PHE A 114 6.57 1.19 -16.25
N LEU A 115 6.06 0.01 -16.66
CA LEU A 115 6.25 -0.52 -18.01
C LEU A 115 5.47 0.27 -19.06
N LEU A 116 4.23 0.70 -18.76
CA LEU A 116 3.49 1.59 -19.65
C LEU A 116 4.24 2.91 -19.85
N CYS A 117 4.90 3.44 -18.81
CA CYS A 117 5.80 4.58 -18.97
C CYS A 117 6.98 4.24 -19.88
N ARG A 118 7.56 3.04 -19.79
CA ARG A 118 8.68 2.62 -20.64
C ARG A 118 8.29 2.50 -22.12
N ILE A 119 7.14 1.91 -22.44
CA ILE A 119 6.67 1.73 -23.83
C ILE A 119 6.33 3.10 -24.46
N ASN A 120 5.73 4.01 -23.69
CA ASN A 120 5.42 5.37 -24.18
C ASN A 120 6.67 6.28 -24.28
N PHE A 121 7.77 5.93 -23.62
CA PHE A 121 9.06 6.63 -23.71
C PHE A 121 10.05 5.99 -24.69
N LEU A 122 9.72 4.85 -25.31
CA LEU A 122 10.48 4.41 -26.48
C LEU A 122 10.11 5.35 -27.63
N PRO A 123 11.06 6.12 -28.18
CA PRO A 123 10.76 6.88 -29.36
C PRO A 123 10.39 5.87 -30.46
N THR A 124 9.33 6.19 -31.20
CA THR A 124 8.82 5.40 -32.32
C THR A 124 9.82 5.44 -33.49
N TYR A 125 11.02 4.91 -33.28
CA TYR A 125 12.06 4.69 -34.30
C TYR A 125 12.44 3.22 -34.32
N ALA A 126 11.44 2.35 -34.40
CA ALA A 126 11.57 1.07 -35.07
C ALA A 126 10.91 1.19 -36.45
N CYS A 127 11.41 2.12 -37.26
CA CYS A 127 11.11 2.22 -38.69
C CYS A 127 12.42 2.58 -39.41
N PHE A 128 12.95 1.60 -40.16
CA PHE A 128 14.03 1.66 -41.14
C PHE A 128 15.45 1.92 -40.62
N TYR A 129 16.29 0.88 -40.58
CA TYR A 129 17.28 0.57 -41.62
C TYR A 129 17.59 -0.93 -41.62
#